data_AF-A0A8T3CEU5-F1
#
_entry.id   AF-A0A8T3CEU5-F1
#
_cell.length_a   1.000
_cell.length_b   1.000
_cell.length_c   1.000
_cell.angle_alpha   90.00
_cell.angle_beta   90.00
_cell.angle_gamma   90.00
#
_symmetry.space_group_name_H-M   'P 1'
#
loop_
_entity.id
_entity.type
_entity.pdbx_description
1 polymer ?
#
loop_
_entity_poly.entity_id
_entity_poly.type
_entity_poly.pdbx_seq_one_letter_code
_entity_poly.pdbx_strand_id
1 'polypeptide(L)'
;MGNCLNSPTTDDISLLNESQSERASYSEGTDPDQEPPPPYQEQAELPVYHPTPGQARTAGQLTEEEQVRVAQRMGLIQHLPQGVYDGWGSEKKIRECVICMLDFVYGDPIRFLPCMHIYHLDCIDDWLMRSFTCPTCMEPVDAALLSSYETN
;
A
#
# COMPACT_ATOMS: atom_id res chain seq x y z
N MET A 1 -30.06 -7.74 23.47
CA MET A 1 -30.35 -6.85 24.63
C MET A 1 -29.18 -6.89 25.59
N GLY A 2 -28.65 -5.73 26.01
CA GLY A 2 -27.89 -5.57 27.25
C GLY A 2 -26.38 -5.35 27.14
N ASN A 3 -25.96 -4.08 27.09
CA ASN A 3 -24.63 -3.62 27.48
C ASN A 3 -24.46 -3.62 29.01
N CYS A 4 -23.25 -3.88 29.50
CA CYS A 4 -22.71 -3.35 30.76
C CYS A 4 -21.17 -3.41 30.69
N LEU A 5 -20.48 -2.35 30.25
CA LEU A 5 -19.95 -1.23 31.05
C LEU A 5 -18.99 -1.64 32.20
N ASN A 6 -17.71 -1.29 31.98
CA ASN A 6 -16.68 -0.81 32.91
C ASN A 6 -16.14 -1.70 34.06
N SER A 7 -14.83 -1.97 33.95
CA SER A 7 -13.83 -2.12 35.04
C SER A 7 -13.73 -0.82 35.88
N PRO A 8 -12.82 -0.62 36.88
CA PRO A 8 -11.79 -1.49 37.50
C PRO A 8 -11.71 -1.39 39.06
N THR A 9 -10.95 -2.24 39.75
CA THR A 9 -10.19 -1.87 40.99
C THR A 9 -9.08 -2.87 41.30
N THR A 10 -7.85 -2.38 41.09
CA THR A 10 -6.60 -2.50 41.86
C THR A 10 -6.52 -3.34 43.15
N ASP A 11 -5.42 -4.11 43.17
CA ASP A 11 -4.47 -4.44 44.27
C ASP A 11 -4.84 -5.47 45.34
N ASP A 12 -4.12 -6.60 45.35
CA ASP A 12 -3.30 -6.97 46.51
C ASP A 12 -2.08 -7.79 46.06
N ILE A 13 -1.00 -7.65 46.82
CA ILE A 13 0.40 -7.71 46.43
C ILE A 13 1.06 -8.82 47.26
N SER A 14 1.78 -9.69 46.55
CA SER A 14 3.07 -10.30 46.95
C SER A 14 3.15 -11.66 47.66
N LEU A 15 4.32 -12.25 47.38
CA LEU A 15 5.12 -13.26 48.11
C LEU A 15 4.79 -14.70 47.70
N LEU A 16 5.67 -15.50 47.08
CA LEU A 16 7.06 -15.83 47.44
C LEU A 16 7.82 -16.34 46.19
N ASN A 17 8.88 -15.66 45.73
CA ASN A 17 10.29 -16.06 45.81
C ASN A 17 10.59 -17.56 46.04
N GLU A 18 11.02 -18.28 45.00
CA GLU A 18 12.17 -19.18 45.09
C GLU A 18 13.08 -19.07 43.86
N SER A 19 14.26 -18.56 44.19
CA SER A 19 15.49 -18.36 43.45
C SER A 19 16.17 -19.64 42.95
N GLN A 20 16.79 -19.54 41.76
CA GLN A 20 18.18 -19.89 41.40
C GLN A 20 18.22 -20.44 39.96
N SER A 21 19.15 -20.14 39.08
CA SER A 21 20.26 -19.19 39.02
C SER A 21 21.01 -19.55 37.74
N GLU A 22 21.06 -18.68 36.74
CA GLU A 22 22.24 -18.58 35.87
C GLU A 22 22.61 -17.10 35.78
N ARG A 23 23.82 -16.82 36.23
CA ARG A 23 24.30 -15.50 36.64
C ARG A 23 24.81 -14.68 35.44
N ALA A 24 24.56 -13.37 35.54
CA ALA A 24 25.38 -12.19 35.21
C ALA A 24 26.59 -12.37 34.27
N SER A 25 26.89 -11.43 33.35
CA SER A 25 27.13 -10.02 33.71
C SER A 25 27.47 -9.18 32.47
N TYR A 26 26.78 -8.06 32.24
CA TYR A 26 27.39 -6.86 31.65
C TYR A 26 26.76 -5.63 32.31
N SER A 27 27.63 -4.70 32.68
CA SER A 27 27.49 -3.62 33.64
C SER A 27 26.54 -2.49 33.26
N GLU A 28 25.94 -1.89 34.29
CA GLU A 28 25.51 -0.50 34.34
C GLU A 28 26.57 0.45 33.75
N GLY A 29 26.18 1.17 32.71
CA GLY A 29 26.75 2.44 32.30
C GLY A 29 25.60 3.40 32.11
N THR A 30 25.41 4.32 33.05
CA THR A 30 24.52 5.46 32.90
C THR A 30 25.13 6.41 31.87
N ASP A 31 24.55 6.47 30.67
CA ASP A 31 24.82 7.52 29.70
C ASP A 31 23.74 8.61 29.86
N PRO A 32 24.09 9.85 30.25
CA PRO A 32 23.11 10.91 30.48
C PRO A 32 22.72 11.70 29.21
N ASP A 33 23.12 11.26 28.01
CA ASP A 33 22.93 12.03 26.77
C ASP A 33 21.94 11.40 25.77
N GLN A 34 20.94 10.68 26.26
CA GLN A 34 19.82 10.28 25.40
C GLN A 34 18.75 11.36 25.40
N GLU A 35 18.91 12.35 24.50
CA GLU A 35 17.83 13.27 24.15
C GLU A 35 16.57 12.46 23.81
N PRO A 36 15.39 12.86 24.31
CA PRO A 36 14.14 12.21 23.93
C PRO A 36 14.01 12.25 22.40
N PRO A 37 13.43 11.21 21.78
CA PRO A 37 13.18 11.24 20.34
C PRO A 37 12.44 12.55 20.00
N PRO A 38 12.85 13.27 18.93
CA PRO A 38 12.26 14.55 18.61
C PRO A 38 10.73 14.38 18.52
N PRO A 39 9.95 15.39 18.96
CA PRO A 39 8.51 15.34 18.84
C PRO A 39 8.21 15.07 17.36
N TYR A 40 7.43 14.03 17.08
CA TYR A 40 7.11 13.58 15.73
C TYR A 40 6.71 14.82 14.91
N GLN A 41 7.66 15.35 14.14
CA GLN A 41 7.36 16.37 13.17
C GLN A 41 6.68 15.59 12.09
N GLU A 42 5.35 15.60 12.10
CA GLU A 42 4.53 15.12 11.01
C GLU A 42 4.83 16.00 9.80
N GLN A 43 5.98 15.72 9.18
CA GLN A 43 6.35 16.22 7.87
C GLN A 43 5.35 15.54 6.96
N ALA A 44 4.31 16.26 6.55
CA ALA A 44 3.35 15.77 5.58
C ALA A 44 4.15 15.29 4.37
N GLU A 45 4.25 13.96 4.19
CA GLU A 45 4.96 13.37 3.08
C GLU A 45 4.22 13.77 1.81
N LEU A 46 4.74 14.78 1.11
CA LEU A 46 4.13 15.26 -0.11
C LEU A 46 4.21 14.17 -1.19
N PRO A 47 3.15 13.92 -1.96
CA PRO A 47 3.15 12.90 -3.00
C PRO A 47 4.30 13.10 -3.99
N VAL A 48 5.06 12.03 -4.22
CA VAL A 48 6.20 12.01 -5.14
C VAL A 48 5.83 11.22 -6.39
N TYR A 49 6.23 11.74 -7.54
CA TYR A 49 6.00 11.16 -8.86
C TYR A 49 7.31 10.85 -9.55
N HIS A 50 7.29 9.90 -10.48
CA HIS A 50 8.45 9.38 -11.20
C HIS A 50 8.32 9.60 -12.71
N PRO A 51 8.46 10.84 -13.23
CA PRO A 51 8.36 11.11 -14.66
C PRO A 51 9.40 10.34 -15.50
N THR A 52 10.51 9.90 -14.90
CA THR A 52 11.58 9.12 -15.53
C THR A 52 12.16 8.12 -14.53
N PRO A 53 12.66 6.94 -14.96
CA PRO A 53 13.28 5.98 -14.05
C PRO A 53 14.40 6.64 -13.20
N GLY A 54 14.31 6.50 -11.88
CA GLY A 54 15.29 7.04 -10.94
C GLY A 54 15.13 8.52 -10.56
N GLN A 55 14.15 9.24 -11.12
CA GLN A 55 13.92 10.65 -10.79
C GLN A 55 12.59 10.82 -10.04
N ALA A 56 12.69 11.03 -8.73
CA ALA A 56 11.54 11.27 -7.85
C ALA A 56 11.33 12.79 -7.70
N ARG A 57 10.14 13.31 -8.05
CA ARG A 57 9.81 14.75 -8.04
C ARG A 57 8.43 14.98 -7.44
N THR A 58 8.30 16.05 -6.65
CA THR A 58 6.98 16.53 -6.19
C THR A 58 6.24 17.25 -7.32
N ALA A 59 4.92 17.44 -7.19
CA ALA A 59 4.12 18.13 -8.21
C ALA A 59 4.69 19.51 -8.61
N GLY A 60 5.15 20.30 -7.63
CA GLY A 60 5.70 21.63 -7.88
C GLY A 60 7.04 21.65 -8.64
N GLN A 61 7.70 20.50 -8.79
CA GLN A 61 8.96 20.36 -9.52
C GLN A 61 8.77 19.84 -10.95
N LEU A 62 7.55 19.50 -11.36
CA LEU A 62 7.20 18.99 -12.68
C LEU A 62 6.90 20.14 -13.64
N THR A 63 7.11 19.94 -14.95
CA THR A 63 6.60 20.87 -15.97
C THR A 63 5.07 20.85 -16.03
N GLU A 64 4.44 21.86 -16.62
CA GLU A 64 2.98 21.90 -16.76
C GLU A 64 2.46 20.67 -17.51
N GLU A 65 3.15 20.24 -18.57
CA GLU A 65 2.78 19.04 -19.33
C GLU A 65 2.94 17.77 -18.50
N GLU A 66 3.98 17.69 -17.68
CA GLU A 66 4.17 16.58 -16.74
C GLU A 66 3.04 16.53 -15.71
N GLN A 67 2.67 17.68 -15.13
CA GLN A 67 1.56 17.78 -14.18
C GLN A 67 0.22 17.38 -14.82
N VAL A 68 -0.04 17.82 -16.05
CA VAL A 68 -1.25 17.44 -16.82
C VAL A 68 -1.29 15.93 -17.04
N ARG A 69 -0.19 15.30 -17.44
CA ARG A 69 -0.12 13.84 -17.63
C ARG A 69 -0.35 13.09 -16.32
N VAL A 70 0.23 13.57 -15.21
CA VAL A 70 0.03 12.99 -13.87
C VAL A 70 -1.45 13.06 -13.48
N ALA A 71 -2.07 14.24 -13.62
CA ALA A 71 -3.49 14.44 -13.30
C ALA A 71 -4.41 13.56 -14.18
N GLN A 72 -4.13 13.46 -15.48
CA GLN A 72 -4.89 12.62 -16.39
C GLN A 72 -4.79 11.14 -16.01
N ARG A 73 -3.58 10.64 -15.69
CA ARG A 73 -3.38 9.27 -15.21
C ARG A 73 -4.15 9.02 -13.91
N MET A 74 -4.03 9.90 -12.93
CA MET A 74 -4.78 9.80 -11.67
C MET A 74 -6.28 9.71 -11.90
N GLY A 75 -6.81 10.60 -12.74
CA GLY A 75 -8.23 10.61 -13.09
C GLY A 75 -8.67 9.30 -13.73
N LEU A 76 -7.90 8.79 -14.69
CA LEU A 76 -8.22 7.52 -15.35
C LEU A 76 -8.14 6.32 -14.40
N ILE A 77 -7.06 6.23 -13.60
CA ILE A 77 -6.86 5.13 -12.64
C ILE A 77 -8.02 5.06 -11.65
N GLN A 78 -8.45 6.18 -11.08
CA GLN A 78 -9.57 6.23 -10.13
C GLN A 78 -10.89 5.70 -10.70
N HIS A 79 -11.09 5.79 -12.02
CA HIS A 79 -12.33 5.36 -12.69
C HIS A 79 -12.22 3.98 -13.33
N LEU A 80 -11.07 3.31 -13.23
CA LEU A 80 -10.96 1.92 -13.65
C LEU A 80 -11.86 1.02 -12.77
N PRO A 81 -12.47 -0.04 -13.32
CA PRO A 81 -13.30 -0.93 -12.53
C PRO A 81 -12.52 -1.56 -11.37
N GLN A 82 -13.11 -1.54 -10.18
CA GLN A 82 -12.56 -2.13 -8.96
C GLN A 82 -13.58 -3.05 -8.30
N GLY A 83 -13.11 -3.96 -7.46
CA GLY A 83 -13.96 -4.91 -6.76
C GLY A 83 -13.23 -5.60 -5.62
N VAL A 84 -13.83 -6.70 -5.17
CA VAL A 84 -13.32 -7.54 -4.09
C VAL A 84 -13.13 -8.95 -4.63
N TYR A 85 -11.99 -9.57 -4.35
CA TYR A 85 -11.75 -10.96 -4.76
C TYR A 85 -12.67 -11.91 -4.00
N ASP A 86 -13.44 -12.73 -4.72
CA ASP A 86 -14.47 -13.62 -4.16
C ASP A 86 -14.01 -15.08 -4.00
N GLY A 87 -12.78 -15.41 -4.39
CA GLY A 87 -12.24 -16.77 -4.31
C GLY A 87 -12.70 -17.73 -5.40
N TRP A 88 -13.58 -17.32 -6.32
CA TRP A 88 -14.24 -18.22 -7.29
C TRP A 88 -13.52 -18.34 -8.64
N GLY A 89 -12.23 -18.02 -8.71
CA GLY A 89 -11.42 -18.22 -9.91
C GLY A 89 -10.85 -19.65 -10.01
N SER A 90 -11.28 -20.47 -10.96
CA SER A 90 -10.83 -21.86 -11.12
C SER A 90 -9.40 -22.04 -11.68
N GLU A 91 -8.83 -21.00 -12.31
CA GLU A 91 -7.47 -21.05 -12.89
C GLU A 91 -6.40 -20.54 -11.91
N LYS A 92 -5.37 -21.36 -11.61
CA LYS A 92 -4.24 -20.97 -10.72
C LYS A 92 -3.55 -19.66 -11.13
N LYS A 93 -3.41 -19.37 -12.44
CA LYS A 93 -2.75 -18.14 -12.92
C LYS A 93 -3.55 -16.86 -12.68
N ILE A 94 -4.85 -16.97 -12.41
CA ILE A 94 -5.72 -15.83 -12.08
C ILE A 94 -5.73 -15.58 -10.56
N ARG A 95 -5.04 -16.43 -9.78
CA ARG A 95 -5.04 -16.36 -8.31
C ARG A 95 -3.85 -15.62 -7.71
N GLU A 96 -2.92 -15.10 -8.51
CA GLU A 96 -1.73 -14.40 -8.02
C GLU A 96 -1.62 -13.01 -8.64
N CYS A 97 -1.29 -12.00 -7.83
CA CYS A 97 -0.92 -10.69 -8.34
C CYS A 97 0.55 -10.72 -8.79
N VAL A 98 0.78 -10.64 -10.10
CA VAL A 98 2.14 -10.69 -10.69
C VAL A 98 3.04 -9.49 -10.34
N ILE A 99 2.50 -8.46 -9.70
CA ILE A 99 3.27 -7.29 -9.26
C ILE A 99 3.97 -7.58 -7.93
N CYS A 100 3.22 -8.11 -6.95
CA CYS A 100 3.75 -8.43 -5.62
C CYS A 100 4.12 -9.91 -5.45
N MET A 101 3.77 -10.77 -6.42
CA MET A 101 3.98 -12.22 -6.39
C MET A 101 3.28 -12.90 -5.19
N LEU A 102 2.12 -12.38 -4.79
CA LEU A 102 1.29 -12.93 -3.72
C LEU A 102 -0.05 -13.41 -4.27
N ASP A 103 -0.54 -14.50 -3.70
CA ASP A 103 -1.88 -15.01 -3.98
C ASP A 103 -2.96 -14.01 -3.52
N PHE A 104 -4.04 -13.90 -4.29
CA PHE A 104 -5.26 -13.21 -3.88
C PHE A 104 -5.98 -14.01 -2.79
N VAL A 105 -6.43 -13.31 -1.76
CA VAL A 105 -7.24 -13.84 -0.68
C VAL A 105 -8.66 -13.30 -0.78
N TYR A 106 -9.65 -14.09 -0.35
CA TYR A 106 -11.03 -13.64 -0.28
C TYR A 106 -11.12 -12.31 0.49
N GLY A 107 -11.74 -11.30 -0.11
CA GLY A 107 -11.84 -9.97 0.49
C GLY A 107 -10.79 -8.97 -0.01
N ASP A 108 -9.77 -9.41 -0.75
CA ASP A 108 -8.74 -8.50 -1.25
C ASP A 108 -9.32 -7.44 -2.20
N PRO A 109 -8.94 -6.17 -2.04
CA PRO A 109 -9.30 -5.13 -2.99
C PRO A 109 -8.53 -5.38 -4.29
N ILE A 110 -9.27 -5.50 -5.39
CA ILE A 110 -8.72 -5.77 -6.71
C ILE A 110 -9.18 -4.71 -7.71
N ARG A 111 -8.35 -4.51 -8.73
CA ARG A 111 -8.69 -3.66 -9.87
C ARG A 111 -8.61 -4.47 -11.16
N PHE A 112 -9.59 -4.24 -12.03
CA PHE A 112 -9.68 -4.85 -13.35
C PHE A 112 -9.19 -3.83 -14.38
N LEU A 113 -8.24 -4.23 -15.21
CA LEU A 113 -7.87 -3.45 -16.38
C LEU A 113 -8.83 -3.74 -17.54
N PRO A 114 -8.93 -2.85 -18.55
CA PRO A 114 -9.79 -3.07 -19.71
C PRO A 114 -9.43 -4.32 -20.53
N CYS A 115 -8.17 -4.77 -20.46
CA CYS A 115 -7.69 -6.03 -21.04
C CYS A 115 -8.04 -7.27 -20.19
N MET A 116 -8.89 -7.13 -19.17
CA MET A 116 -9.40 -8.19 -18.27
C MET A 116 -8.36 -8.81 -17.31
N HIS A 117 -7.15 -8.28 -17.23
CA HIS A 117 -6.19 -8.66 -16.19
C HIS A 117 -6.53 -8.01 -14.85
N ILE A 118 -6.25 -8.74 -13.77
CA ILE A 118 -6.62 -8.40 -12.39
C ILE A 118 -5.34 -8.30 -11.54
N TYR A 119 -5.32 -7.33 -10.63
CA TYR A 119 -4.22 -7.07 -9.70
C TYR A 119 -4.78 -6.58 -8.36
N HIS A 120 -3.97 -6.61 -7.30
CA HIS A 120 -4.30 -5.87 -6.07
C HIS A 120 -4.42 -4.39 -6.42
N LEU A 121 -5.45 -3.74 -5.87
CA LEU A 121 -5.78 -2.34 -6.19
C LEU A 121 -4.57 -1.43 -6.02
N ASP A 122 -3.92 -1.48 -4.86
CA ASP A 122 -2.76 -0.64 -4.56
C ASP A 122 -1.56 -0.95 -5.46
N CYS A 123 -1.31 -2.24 -5.73
CA CYS A 123 -0.18 -2.67 -6.56
C CYS A 123 -0.27 -2.14 -7.99
N ILE A 124 -1.46 -2.20 -8.61
CA ILE A 124 -1.62 -1.73 -9.98
C ILE A 124 -1.75 -0.22 -10.07
N ASP A 125 -2.30 0.47 -9.06
CA ASP A 125 -2.40 1.92 -9.07
C ASP A 125 -1.01 2.58 -9.05
N ASP A 126 -0.13 2.09 -8.17
CA ASP A 126 1.27 2.52 -8.11
C ASP A 126 2.02 2.22 -9.42
N TRP A 127 1.77 1.05 -10.01
CA TRP A 127 2.34 0.68 -11.29
C TRP A 127 1.88 1.61 -12.41
N LEU A 128 0.57 1.90 -12.51
CA LEU A 128 0.01 2.71 -13.59
C LEU A 128 0.44 4.18 -13.52
N MET A 129 0.76 4.67 -12.33
CA MET A 129 1.41 5.96 -12.18
C MET A 129 2.80 5.98 -12.82
N ARG A 130 3.54 4.85 -12.81
CA ARG A 130 4.87 4.69 -13.45
C ARG A 130 4.74 4.46 -14.94
N SER A 131 4.05 3.38 -15.28
CA SER A 131 3.85 2.90 -16.64
C SER A 131 2.37 2.67 -16.87
N PHE A 132 1.76 3.44 -17.77
CA PHE A 132 0.33 3.36 -18.06
C PHE A 132 -0.03 2.18 -18.99
N THR A 133 0.55 1.02 -18.71
CA THR A 133 0.46 -0.22 -19.48
C THR A 133 0.20 -1.41 -18.57
N CYS A 134 -0.53 -2.40 -19.08
CA CYS A 134 -0.79 -3.64 -18.34
C CYS A 134 0.52 -4.44 -18.14
N PRO A 135 0.88 -4.84 -16.90
CA PRO A 135 2.05 -5.68 -16.65
C PRO A 135 2.05 -7.04 -17.36
N THR A 136 0.86 -7.58 -17.68
CA THR A 136 0.71 -8.93 -18.23
C THR A 136 0.72 -8.96 -19.76
N CYS A 137 -0.03 -8.08 -20.43
CA CYS A 137 -0.10 -8.05 -21.91
C CYS A 137 0.69 -6.90 -22.55
N MET A 138 1.22 -5.97 -21.76
CA MET A 138 1.94 -4.76 -22.23
C MET A 138 1.09 -3.79 -23.06
N GLU A 139 -0.23 -4.00 -23.13
CA GLU A 139 -1.13 -3.07 -23.82
C GLU A 139 -1.35 -1.78 -23.02
N PRO A 140 -1.51 -0.63 -23.70
CA PRO A 140 -1.87 0.63 -23.05
C PRO A 140 -3.24 0.53 -22.40
N VAL A 141 -3.39 1.11 -21.21
CA VAL A 141 -4.69 1.08 -20.50
C VAL A 141 -5.71 2.03 -21.13
N ASP A 142 -5.27 3.08 -21.83
CA ASP A 142 -6.13 4.00 -22.60
C ASP A 142 -6.54 3.46 -23.97
N ALA A 143 -5.83 2.48 -24.53
CA ALA A 143 -6.13 1.94 -25.87
C ALA A 143 -7.56 1.35 -25.95
N ALA A 144 -8.04 0.77 -24.86
CA ALA A 144 -9.41 0.22 -24.78
C ALA A 144 -10.50 1.30 -24.64
N LEU A 145 -10.15 2.50 -24.20
CA LEU A 145 -11.09 3.64 -24.14
C LEU A 145 -11.25 4.31 -25.51
N LEU A 146 -10.21 4.26 -26.35
CA LEU A 146 -10.17 4.85 -27.68
C LEU A 146 -10.75 3.95 -28.78
N SER A 147 -10.94 2.65 -28.52
CA SER A 147 -11.44 1.69 -29.52
C SER A 147 -12.89 1.96 -29.96
N SER A 148 -13.60 2.84 -29.26
CA SER A 148 -14.96 3.28 -29.61
C SER A 148 -15.01 4.35 -30.73
N TYR A 149 -13.87 4.94 -31.12
CA TYR A 149 -13.84 6.04 -32.09
C TYR A 149 -13.30 5.66 -33.48
N GLU A 150 -12.77 4.45 -33.67
CA GLU A 150 -12.12 4.04 -34.94
C GLU A 150 -12.96 3.08 -35.79
N THR A 151 -14.24 2.84 -35.44
CA THR A 151 -15.16 1.98 -36.21
C THR A 151 -16.22 2.73 -37.03
N ASN A 152 -15.98 3.99 -37.40
CA ASN A 152 -16.81 4.71 -38.38
C ASN A 152 -16.12 4.84 -39.74
#